data_AF-V4HBQ4-F1
#
_entry.id   AF-V4HBQ4-F1
#
_cell.length_a   1.000
_cell.length_b   1.000
_cell.length_c   1.000
_cell.angle_alpha   90.00
_cell.angle_beta   90.00
_cell.angle_gamma   90.00
#
_symmetry.space_group_name_H-M   'P 1'
#
loop_
_entity.id
_entity.type
_entity.pdbx_description
1 polymer ?
#
loop_
_entity_poly.entity_id
_entity_poly.type
_entity_poly.pdbx_seq_one_letter_code
_entity_poly.pdbx_strand_id
1 'polypeptide(L)'
;MYVVEVKPSARKANGPVGRAVVEGGGRREFDDRPAAEAWADTLSERGGRPVWIRTAHPADRSDVDGYLVSRQRQLLDLDGAYDKRRRRLRDDRSERGTLAAYDP
;
A
#
# COMPACT_ATOMS: atom_id res chain seq x y z
N MET A 1 12.19 3.33 13.11
CA MET A 1 11.77 2.63 11.88
C MET A 1 10.26 2.79 11.74
N TYR A 2 9.80 3.22 10.56
CA TYR A 2 8.40 3.50 10.25
C TYR A 2 8.08 2.94 8.86
N VAL A 3 7.18 1.97 8.78
CA VAL A 3 6.84 1.23 7.56
C VAL A 3 5.55 1.76 6.96
N VAL A 4 5.61 2.12 5.67
CA VAL A 4 4.47 2.63 4.91
C VAL A 4 4.12 1.70 3.76
N GLU A 5 2.84 1.36 3.66
CA GLU A 5 2.29 0.70 2.46
C GLU A 5 1.64 1.71 1.52
N VAL A 6 1.93 1.60 0.22
CA VAL A 6 1.39 2.46 -0.82
C VAL A 6 0.06 1.91 -1.36
N LYS A 7 -1.04 2.62 -1.11
CA LYS A 7 -2.36 2.17 -1.57
C LYS A 7 -2.57 2.37 -3.07
N PRO A 8 -3.41 1.53 -3.72
CA PRO A 8 -3.77 1.70 -5.12
C PRO A 8 -4.32 3.09 -5.46
N SER A 9 -5.08 3.72 -4.54
CA SER A 9 -5.59 5.08 -4.75
C SER A 9 -4.47 6.09 -4.99
N ALA A 10 -3.41 6.05 -4.18
CA ALA A 10 -2.24 6.91 -4.37
C ALA A 10 -1.52 6.62 -5.69
N ARG A 11 -1.29 5.34 -6.02
CA ARG A 11 -0.61 4.93 -7.27
C ARG A 11 -1.34 5.39 -8.52
N LYS A 12 -2.67 5.23 -8.56
CA LYS A 12 -3.50 5.59 -9.70
C LYS A 12 -3.66 7.11 -9.84
N ALA A 13 -3.59 7.82 -8.72
CA ALA A 13 -3.84 9.26 -8.66
C ALA A 13 -2.57 10.11 -8.85
N ASN A 14 -1.39 9.55 -8.63
CA ASN A 14 -0.12 10.26 -8.66
C ASN A 14 0.95 9.41 -9.38
N GLY A 15 1.35 9.86 -10.57
CA GLY A 15 2.33 9.17 -11.43
C GLY A 15 3.69 8.94 -10.77
N PRO A 16 4.29 9.95 -10.11
CA PRO A 16 5.48 9.77 -9.27
C PRO A 16 5.36 8.66 -8.23
N VAL A 17 4.19 8.52 -7.58
CA VAL A 17 3.93 7.39 -6.65
C VAL A 17 3.97 6.05 -7.37
N GLY A 18 3.35 5.96 -8.54
CA GLY A 18 3.41 4.75 -9.37
C GLY A 18 4.84 4.35 -9.71
N ARG A 19 5.67 5.32 -10.11
CA ARG A 19 7.10 5.10 -10.41
C ARG A 19 7.88 4.64 -9.18
N ALA A 20 7.67 5.29 -8.03
CA ALA A 20 8.33 4.90 -6.79
C ALA A 20 8.01 3.44 -6.40
N VAL A 21 6.81 2.95 -6.70
CA VAL A 21 6.42 1.55 -6.45
C VAL A 21 7.05 0.58 -7.45
N VAL A 22 7.24 0.98 -8.71
CA VAL A 22 7.97 0.16 -9.69
C VAL A 22 9.44 0.00 -9.28
N GLU A 23 10.05 1.08 -8.78
CA GLU A 23 11.47 1.11 -8.41
C GLU A 23 11.75 0.45 -7.06
N GLY A 24 10.86 0.59 -6.07
CA GLY A 24 11.12 0.17 -4.68
C GLY A 24 10.04 -0.69 -4.04
N GLY A 25 9.03 -1.12 -4.81
CA GLY A 25 7.94 -1.94 -4.30
C GLY A 25 6.83 -1.14 -3.58
N GLY A 26 5.78 -1.87 -3.18
CA GLY A 26 4.57 -1.29 -2.57
C GLY A 26 4.68 -0.96 -1.08
N ARG A 27 5.80 -1.33 -0.44
CA ARG A 27 6.10 -1.01 0.95
C ARG A 27 7.46 -0.33 1.02
N ARG A 28 7.56 0.66 1.90
CA ARG A 28 8.79 1.42 2.09
C ARG A 28 9.01 1.68 3.57
N GLU A 29 10.27 1.55 3.97
CA GLU A 29 10.72 1.78 5.33
C GLU A 29 11.37 3.15 5.42
N PHE A 30 11.14 3.81 6.54
CA PHE A 30 11.70 5.12 6.88
C PHE A 30 12.29 5.05 8.28
N ASP A 31 13.20 5.98 8.59
CA ASP A 31 13.77 6.09 9.94
C ASP A 31 12.66 6.42 10.95
N ASP A 32 11.77 7.34 10.57
CA ASP A 32 10.66 7.79 11.38
C ASP A 32 9.46 8.28 10.53
N ARG A 33 8.41 8.72 11.22
CA ARG A 33 7.21 9.26 10.59
C ARG A 33 7.46 10.58 9.84
N PRO A 34 8.17 11.58 10.39
CA PRO A 34 8.52 12.80 9.65
C PRO A 34 9.22 12.53 8.31
N ALA A 35 10.15 11.57 8.25
CA ALA A 35 10.80 11.18 7.01
C ALA A 35 9.79 10.62 5.98
N ALA A 36 8.82 9.83 6.43
CA ALA A 36 7.74 9.34 5.57
C ALA A 36 6.81 10.45 5.07
N GLU A 37 6.52 11.44 5.93
CA GLU A 37 5.71 12.61 5.57
C GLU A 37 6.43 13.49 4.55
N ALA A 38 7.71 13.80 4.77
CA ALA A 38 8.53 14.56 3.81
C ALA A 38 8.64 13.86 2.43
N TRP A 39 8.68 12.54 2.43
CA TRP A 39 8.61 11.77 1.19
C TRP A 39 7.26 11.93 0.47
N ALA A 40 6.14 11.90 1.22
CA ALA A 40 4.82 12.14 0.65
C ALA A 40 4.64 13.57 0.09
N ASP A 41 5.22 14.56 0.77
CA ASP A 41 5.22 15.96 0.30
C ASP A 41 6.01 16.11 -1.00
N THR A 42 7.22 15.53 -1.04
CA THR A 42 8.04 15.48 -2.27
C THR A 42 7.28 14.84 -3.45
N LEU A 43 6.50 13.79 -3.20
CA LEU A 43 5.68 13.14 -4.22
C LEU A 43 4.48 13.99 -4.65
N SER A 44 3.89 14.74 -3.73
CA SER A 44 2.80 15.68 -4.02
C SER A 44 3.28 16.83 -4.91
N GLU A 45 4.50 17.33 -4.68
CA GLU A 45 5.11 18.43 -5.44
C GLU A 45 5.53 18.01 -6.86
N ARG A 46 5.93 16.74 -7.05
CA ARG A 46 6.36 16.21 -8.36
C ARG A 46 5.21 16.02 -9.36
N GLY A 47 3.97 16.32 -8.97
CA GLY A 47 2.81 16.36 -9.84
C GLY A 47 1.83 15.19 -9.65
N GLY A 48 0.60 15.39 -10.12
CA GLY A 48 -0.53 14.49 -9.89
C GLY A 48 -1.41 14.98 -8.74
N ARG A 49 -2.26 14.10 -8.19
CA ARG A 49 -3.07 14.46 -7.03
C ARG A 49 -2.21 14.47 -5.75
N PRO A 50 -2.51 15.38 -4.79
CA PRO A 50 -1.86 15.37 -3.49
C PRO A 50 -1.99 14.01 -2.79
N VAL A 51 -0.90 13.58 -2.18
CA VAL A 51 -0.78 12.36 -1.39
C VAL A 51 -0.23 12.67 -0.01
N TRP A 52 -0.61 11.88 1.00
CA TRP A 52 -0.15 12.07 2.37
C TRP A 52 -0.09 10.74 3.12
N ILE A 53 0.66 10.74 4.21
CA ILE A 53 0.72 9.61 5.14
C ILE A 53 -0.50 9.62 6.04
N ARG A 54 -1.19 8.48 6.09
CA ARG A 54 -2.22 8.21 7.08
C ARG A 54 -1.73 7.12 8.01
N THR A 55 -1.60 7.44 9.30
CA THR A 55 -1.24 6.47 10.34
C THR A 55 -2.21 5.28 10.30
N ALA A 56 -1.67 4.08 10.48
CA ALA A 56 -2.47 2.89 10.62
C ALA A 56 -3.39 3.02 11.84
N HIS A 57 -4.59 2.43 11.76
CA HIS A 57 -5.50 2.46 12.88
C HIS A 57 -4.98 1.51 13.97
N PRO A 58 -5.12 1.80 15.28
CA PRO A 58 -4.62 0.93 16.35
C PRO A 58 -5.18 -0.50 16.34
N ALA A 59 -6.37 -0.69 15.77
CA ALA A 59 -7.00 -2.00 15.58
C ALA A 59 -6.66 -2.68 14.23
N ASP A 60 -5.89 -2.01 13.37
CA ASP A 60 -5.39 -2.62 12.14
C ASP A 60 -4.36 -3.70 12.50
N ARG A 61 -4.46 -4.87 11.88
CA ARG A 61 -3.58 -6.03 12.12
C ARG A 61 -2.46 -6.11 11.09
N SER A 62 -2.32 -5.09 10.24
CA SER A 62 -1.28 -5.01 9.24
C SER A 62 0.05 -4.64 9.89
N ASP A 63 1.15 -5.25 9.44
CA ASP A 63 2.52 -4.98 9.93
C ASP A 63 3.11 -3.66 9.38
N VAL A 64 2.30 -2.60 9.33
CA VAL A 64 2.71 -1.29 8.80
C VAL A 64 2.24 -0.18 9.72
N ASP A 65 3.08 0.85 9.86
CA ASP A 65 2.81 1.99 10.73
C ASP A 65 1.93 3.05 10.04
N GLY A 66 1.90 3.05 8.70
CA GLY A 66 1.16 4.01 7.91
C GLY A 66 0.86 3.58 6.48
N TYR A 67 0.02 4.40 5.84
CA TYR A 67 -0.38 4.21 4.46
C TYR A 67 -0.20 5.49 3.67
N LEU A 68 0.40 5.41 2.48
CA LEU A 68 0.36 6.50 1.51
C LEU A 68 -0.98 6.47 0.76
N VAL A 69 -1.73 7.57 0.83
CA VAL A 69 -3.08 7.69 0.25
C VAL A 69 -3.24 9.00 -0.53
N SER A 70 -4.24 9.08 -1.41
CA SER A 70 -4.63 10.31 -2.12
C SER A 70 -6.10 10.65 -1.87
N ARG A 71 -6.52 11.91 -2.09
CA ARG A 71 -7.94 12.28 -2.06
C ARG A 71 -8.65 11.69 -3.27
N GLN A 72 -9.56 10.76 -3.00
CA GLN A 72 -10.53 10.30 -3.98
C GLN A 72 -11.89 10.75 -3.45
N ARG A 73 -12.47 11.78 -4.07
CA ARG A 73 -13.86 12.18 -3.80
C ARG A 73 -14.75 10.98 -4.12
N GLN A 74 -15.12 10.19 -3.11
CA GLN A 74 -16.24 9.23 -3.05
C GLN A 74 -16.39 8.13 -4.13
N LEU A 75 -15.63 8.09 -5.23
CA LEU A 75 -15.86 7.13 -6.32
C LEU A 75 -15.35 5.69 -6.05
N LEU A 76 -14.60 5.46 -4.96
CA LEU A 76 -14.12 4.12 -4.55
C LEU A 76 -14.76 3.62 -3.24
N ASP A 77 -15.66 4.39 -2.62
CA ASP A 77 -16.31 3.97 -1.36
C ASP A 77 -17.07 2.63 -1.51
N LEU A 78 -17.45 2.27 -2.74
CA LEU A 78 -18.09 0.99 -3.08
C LEU A 78 -17.11 -0.10 -3.56
N ASP A 79 -16.05 0.26 -4.30
CA ASP A 79 -15.08 -0.71 -4.86
C ASP A 79 -13.98 -1.14 -3.84
N GLY A 80 -13.68 -0.32 -2.83
CA GLY A 80 -12.71 -0.68 -1.78
C GLY A 80 -13.25 -1.68 -0.75
N ALA A 81 -14.57 -1.67 -0.53
CA ALA A 81 -15.25 -2.72 0.24
C ALA A 81 -15.24 -4.06 -0.53
N TYR A 82 -15.24 -3.99 -1.86
CA TYR A 82 -15.19 -5.13 -2.78
C TYR A 82 -13.80 -5.81 -2.82
N ASP A 83 -12.70 -5.06 -2.74
CA ASP A 83 -11.32 -5.60 -2.81
C ASP A 83 -10.89 -6.34 -1.52
N LYS A 84 -11.27 -5.81 -0.34
CA LYS A 84 -10.94 -6.46 0.95
C LYS A 84 -11.65 -7.81 1.15
N ARG A 85 -12.86 -7.98 0.59
CA ARG A 85 -13.62 -9.24 0.62
C ARG A 85 -13.02 -10.28 -0.34
N ARG A 86 -12.47 -9.83 -1.47
CA ARG A 86 -11.86 -10.70 -2.49
C ARG A 86 -10.53 -11.30 -2.04
N ARG A 87 -9.71 -10.57 -1.25
CA ARG A 87 -8.47 -11.13 -0.69
C ARG A 87 -8.74 -12.30 0.25
N ARG A 88 -9.76 -12.17 1.12
CA ARG A 88 -10.18 -13.24 2.05
C ARG A 88 -10.79 -14.48 1.35
N LEU A 89 -11.31 -14.33 0.14
CA LEU A 89 -11.83 -15.46 -0.65
C LEU A 89 -10.74 -16.13 -1.51
N ARG A 90 -9.54 -15.53 -1.64
CA ARG A 90 -8.43 -16.11 -2.40
C ARG A 90 -7.36 -16.76 -1.53
N ASP A 91 -7.12 -16.25 -0.32
CA ASP A 91 -6.15 -16.84 0.61
C ASP A 91 -6.62 -18.17 1.24
N ASP A 92 -7.91 -18.50 1.20
CA ASP A 92 -8.41 -19.75 1.78
C ASP A 92 -8.12 -21.01 0.91
N ARG A 93 -7.52 -20.85 -0.29
CA ARG A 93 -7.26 -21.97 -1.22
C ARG A 93 -5.79 -22.20 -1.58
N SER A 94 -4.87 -21.51 -0.93
CA SER A 94 -3.43 -21.66 -1.17
C SER A 94 -2.75 -21.36 0.15
N GLU A 95 -2.73 -22.28 1.10
CA GLU A 95 -1.59 -23.18 1.27
C GLU A 95 -1.97 -24.40 2.15
N ARG A 96 -2.02 -25.59 1.53
CA ARG A 96 -1.64 -26.85 2.19
C ARG A 96 -0.99 -27.74 1.14
N GLY A 97 0.30 -28.01 1.31
CA GLY A 97 0.97 -29.18 0.74
C GLY A 97 2.08 -28.92 -0.30
N THR A 98 3.21 -28.42 0.18
CA THR A 98 4.57 -28.94 -0.07
C THR A 98 4.84 -29.74 -1.37
N LEU A 99 5.68 -29.15 -2.22
CA LEU A 99 6.54 -29.86 -3.18
C LEU A 99 7.39 -30.89 -2.41
N ALA A 100 7.20 -32.18 -2.68
CA ALA A 100 8.13 -33.23 -2.28
C ALA A 100 8.35 -34.21 -3.43
N ALA A 101 9.64 -34.39 -3.75
CA ALA A 101 10.28 -35.47 -4.50
C ALA A 101 9.98 -35.59 -6.02
N TYR A 102 10.99 -35.20 -6.81
CA TYR A 102 11.30 -35.85 -8.09
C TYR A 102 12.68 -36.46 -7.94
N ASP A 103 12.81 -37.77 -8.22
CA ASP A 103 14.07 -38.49 -8.41
C ASP A 103 13.73 -39.80 -9.15
N PRO A 104 14.62 -40.35 -9.99
CA PRO A 104 15.07 -39.84 -11.29
C PRO A 104 14.51 -40.62 -12.49
#